data_AF-A0A7X8DPH2-F1
#
_entry.id   AF-A0A7X8DPH2-F1
#
_cell.length_a   1.000
_cell.length_b   1.000
_cell.length_c   1.000
_cell.angle_alpha   90.00
_cell.angle_beta   90.00
_cell.angle_gamma   90.00
#
_symmetry.space_group_name_H-M   'P 1'
#
loop_
_entity.id
_entity.type
_entity.pdbx_description
1 polymer ?
#
loop_
_entity_poly.entity_id
_entity_poly.type
_entity_poly.pdbx_seq_one_letter_code
_entity_poly.pdbx_strand_id
1 'polypeptide(L)'
;MLLQASEMPLQANGSVYHLNIHPEELATNILLVGDPGRVALVSSFFDTIEVKKQNREIITHTGTYKGKRISVLSTGMGTDNIDIVINELDALVNIDLKQRKIKETLTSLNIIRIGTCGGLQ
;
A
#
# COMPACT_ATOMS: atom_id res chain seq x y z
N MET A 1 9.24 20.22 -7.43
CA MET A 1 7.88 20.79 -7.34
C MET A 1 7.39 20.62 -5.91
N LEU A 2 6.75 21.65 -5.32
CA LEU A 2 6.15 21.58 -3.96
C LEU A 2 4.65 21.29 -4.12
N LEU A 3 4.16 20.26 -3.45
CA LEU A 3 2.76 19.84 -3.50
C LEU A 3 1.92 20.60 -2.47
N GLN A 4 0.73 21.03 -2.89
CA GLN A 4 -0.24 21.70 -2.03
C GLN A 4 -0.94 20.70 -1.10
N ALA A 5 -1.48 21.20 0.01
CA ALA A 5 -2.22 20.37 0.97
C ALA A 5 -3.45 19.69 0.34
N SER A 6 -4.09 20.36 -0.62
CA SER A 6 -5.25 19.86 -1.35
C SER A 6 -4.91 18.78 -2.37
N GLU A 7 -3.67 18.73 -2.84
CA GLU A 7 -3.21 17.75 -3.83
C GLU A 7 -2.76 16.44 -3.17
N MET A 8 -2.29 16.52 -1.92
CA MET A 8 -1.86 15.35 -1.15
C MET A 8 -2.32 15.49 0.31
N PRO A 9 -3.57 15.10 0.61
CA PRO A 9 -4.06 15.07 1.98
C PRO A 9 -3.28 14.02 2.79
N LEU A 10 -2.97 14.35 4.03
CA LEU A 10 -2.35 13.45 5.01
C LEU A 10 -3.22 13.36 6.24
N GLN A 11 -3.09 12.28 7.01
CA GLN A 11 -3.68 12.19 8.32
C GLN A 11 -2.96 13.09 9.34
N ALA A 12 -3.56 13.29 10.52
CA ALA A 12 -2.98 14.11 11.59
C ALA A 12 -1.62 13.59 12.08
N ASN A 13 -1.37 12.28 11.98
CA ASN A 13 -0.09 11.64 12.29
C ASN A 13 0.96 11.77 11.17
N GLY A 14 0.60 12.35 10.00
CA GLY A 14 1.47 12.50 8.84
C GLY A 14 1.56 11.28 7.92
N SER A 15 0.73 10.25 8.12
CA SER A 15 0.61 9.13 7.17
C SER A 15 -0.20 9.54 5.93
N VAL A 16 -0.11 8.75 4.86
CA VAL A 16 -1.04 8.91 3.72
C VAL A 16 -2.49 8.66 4.18
N TYR A 17 -3.43 9.29 3.50
CA TYR A 17 -4.78 9.50 4.01
C TYR A 17 -5.60 8.20 4.08
N HIS A 18 -5.66 7.45 2.98
CA HIS A 18 -6.50 6.26 2.84
C HIS A 18 -5.82 5.01 3.40
N LEU A 19 -4.52 4.81 3.17
CA LEU A 19 -3.81 3.62 3.67
C LEU A 19 -3.44 3.74 5.16
N ASN A 20 -3.34 4.96 5.70
CA ASN A 20 -2.92 5.24 7.09
C ASN A 20 -1.55 4.63 7.46
N ILE A 21 -0.63 4.57 6.50
CA ILE A 21 0.73 4.06 6.71
C ILE A 21 1.80 5.11 6.40
N HIS A 22 2.98 4.90 6.96
CA HIS A 22 4.19 5.66 6.72
C HIS A 22 5.12 4.93 5.74
N PRO A 23 6.06 5.65 5.08
CA PRO A 23 6.96 5.05 4.10
C PRO A 23 7.73 3.82 4.62
N GLU A 24 8.17 3.85 5.88
CA GLU A 24 8.91 2.76 6.51
C GLU A 24 8.07 1.51 6.74
N GLU A 25 6.74 1.62 6.76
CA GLU A 25 5.81 0.52 7.00
C GLU A 25 5.49 -0.28 5.72
N LEU A 26 5.95 0.20 4.56
CA LEU A 26 5.73 -0.40 3.25
C LEU A 26 6.99 -1.11 2.72
N ALA A 27 6.83 -2.31 2.18
CA ALA A 27 7.87 -3.01 1.44
C ALA A 27 7.83 -2.65 -0.06
N THR A 28 8.94 -2.85 -0.77
CA THR A 28 8.99 -2.62 -2.23
C THR A 28 8.33 -3.73 -3.05
N ASN A 29 8.16 -4.93 -2.47
CA ASN A 29 7.38 -6.02 -3.06
C ASN A 29 5.99 -6.04 -2.44
N ILE A 30 4.96 -5.84 -3.26
CA ILE A 30 3.60 -5.61 -2.81
C ILE A 30 2.65 -6.61 -3.48
N LEU A 31 1.83 -7.26 -2.67
CA LEU A 31 0.71 -8.08 -3.11
C LEU A 31 -0.58 -7.30 -2.87
N LEU A 32 -1.38 -7.10 -3.93
CA LEU A 32 -2.69 -6.46 -3.84
C LEU A 32 -3.79 -7.51 -3.89
N VAL A 33 -4.70 -7.48 -2.94
CA VAL A 33 -5.90 -8.34 -2.91
C VAL A 33 -7.15 -7.47 -2.92
N GLY A 34 -8.25 -7.94 -3.50
CA GLY A 34 -9.51 -7.19 -3.46
C GLY A 34 -10.15 -7.24 -2.07
N ASP A 35 -10.45 -8.46 -1.62
CA ASP A 35 -11.10 -8.74 -0.35
C ASP A 35 -10.18 -8.45 0.87
N PRO A 36 -10.61 -7.61 1.84
CA PRO A 36 -9.89 -7.39 3.09
C PRO A 36 -9.54 -8.67 3.86
N GLY A 37 -10.45 -9.66 3.88
CA GLY A 37 -10.21 -10.95 4.55
C GLY A 37 -9.03 -11.72 3.96
N ARG A 38 -8.70 -11.50 2.68
CA ARG A 38 -7.59 -12.16 2.00
C ARG A 38 -6.22 -11.67 2.47
N VAL A 39 -6.13 -10.49 3.07
CA VAL A 39 -4.86 -9.97 3.64
C VAL A 39 -4.34 -10.88 4.74
N ALA A 40 -5.23 -11.28 5.67
CA ALA A 40 -4.89 -12.22 6.74
C ALA A 40 -4.51 -13.61 6.19
N LEU A 41 -5.22 -14.08 5.16
CA LEU A 41 -4.89 -15.36 4.51
C LEU A 41 -3.49 -15.34 3.88
N VAL A 42 -3.18 -14.32 3.07
CA VAL A 42 -1.86 -14.21 2.42
C VAL A 42 -0.74 -14.02 3.44
N SER A 43 -0.94 -13.15 4.42
CA SER A 43 0.08 -12.91 5.46
C SER A 43 0.27 -14.09 6.42
N SER A 44 -0.64 -15.07 6.46
CA SER A 44 -0.43 -16.30 7.23
C SER A 44 0.73 -17.17 6.69
N PHE A 45 1.14 -16.94 5.44
CA PHE A 45 2.31 -17.56 4.85
C PHE A 45 3.62 -16.83 5.17
N PHE A 46 3.58 -15.64 5.77
CA PHE A 46 4.79 -14.88 6.10
C PHE A 46 5.51 -15.53 7.29
N ASP A 47 6.84 -15.46 7.27
CA ASP A 47 7.69 -15.90 8.38
C ASP A 47 7.53 -14.99 9.61
N THR A 48 7.36 -13.68 9.37
CA THR A 48 7.12 -12.67 10.41
C THR A 48 6.15 -11.61 9.92
N ILE A 49 5.48 -10.92 10.84
CA ILE A 49 4.65 -9.74 10.55
C ILE A 49 5.05 -8.63 11.51
N GLU A 50 5.49 -7.50 10.96
CA GLU A 50 5.95 -6.32 11.71
C GLU A 50 4.95 -5.15 11.65
N VAL A 51 4.13 -5.08 10.59
CA VAL A 51 3.06 -4.08 10.46
C VAL A 51 1.73 -4.80 10.30
N LYS A 52 0.75 -4.38 11.11
CA LYS A 52 -0.67 -4.66 10.89
C LYS A 52 -1.45 -3.37 11.09
N LYS A 53 -2.00 -2.84 10.01
CA LYS A 53 -2.81 -1.63 10.03
C LYS A 53 -4.10 -1.83 9.26
N GLN A 54 -5.12 -1.09 9.67
CA GLN A 54 -6.40 -1.05 9.01
C GLN A 54 -6.92 0.38 9.01
N ASN A 55 -7.40 0.81 7.85
CA ASN A 55 -8.19 2.02 7.70
C ASN A 55 -9.35 1.72 6.76
N ARG A 56 -10.58 1.70 7.31
CA ARG A 56 -11.78 1.26 6.59
C ARG A 56 -11.60 -0.14 5.99
N GLU A 57 -11.80 -0.30 4.68
CA GLU A 57 -11.60 -1.53 3.91
C GLU A 57 -10.15 -1.81 3.49
N ILE A 58 -9.22 -0.88 3.76
CA ILE A 58 -7.81 -1.01 3.41
C ILE A 58 -7.05 -1.56 4.62
N ILE A 59 -6.67 -2.84 4.54
CA ILE A 59 -5.86 -3.54 5.54
C ILE A 59 -4.47 -3.73 4.94
N THR A 60 -3.44 -3.40 5.70
CA THR A 60 -2.02 -3.53 5.31
C THR A 60 -1.30 -4.42 6.30
N HIS A 61 -0.73 -5.53 5.83
CA HIS A 61 0.25 -6.30 6.57
C HIS A 61 1.61 -6.23 5.88
N THR A 62 2.67 -5.94 6.63
CA THR A 62 4.06 -6.01 6.15
C THR A 62 4.86 -6.95 7.02
N GLY A 63 5.70 -7.75 6.39
CA GLY A 63 6.46 -8.79 7.05
C GLY A 63 7.55 -9.38 6.16
N THR A 64 8.03 -10.56 6.51
CA THR A 64 9.05 -11.27 5.73
C THR A 64 8.54 -12.61 5.21
N TYR A 65 8.93 -12.99 4.00
CA TYR A 65 8.72 -14.32 3.44
C TYR A 65 9.97 -14.77 2.71
N LYS A 66 10.56 -15.90 3.12
CA LYS A 66 11.81 -16.45 2.57
C LYS A 66 12.92 -15.41 2.50
N GLY A 67 13.09 -14.66 3.59
CA GLY A 67 14.11 -13.62 3.71
C GLY A 67 13.85 -12.35 2.89
N LYS A 68 12.69 -12.21 2.24
CA LYS A 68 12.29 -10.99 1.52
C LYS A 68 11.22 -10.24 2.29
N ARG A 69 11.36 -8.91 2.39
CA ARG A 69 10.31 -8.05 2.95
C ARG A 69 9.19 -7.88 1.93
N ILE A 70 7.95 -8.15 2.34
CA ILE A 70 6.76 -8.13 1.47
C ILE A 70 5.62 -7.44 2.23
N SER A 71 4.84 -6.64 1.51
CA SER A 71 3.57 -6.09 1.98
C SER A 71 2.40 -6.74 1.24
N VAL A 72 1.32 -7.03 1.94
CA VAL A 72 0.03 -7.36 1.34
C VAL A 72 -1.02 -6.35 1.80
N LEU A 73 -1.76 -5.80 0.82
CA LEU A 73 -2.78 -4.78 1.06
C LEU A 73 -4.09 -5.13 0.39
N SER A 74 -5.22 -4.85 1.07
CA SER A 74 -6.52 -4.88 0.41
C SER A 74 -6.81 -3.59 -0.34
N THR A 75 -7.41 -3.74 -1.52
CA THR A 75 -7.78 -2.64 -2.39
C THR A 75 -9.28 -2.43 -2.47
N GLY A 76 -10.10 -3.29 -1.86
CA GLY A 76 -11.53 -3.31 -2.16
C GLY A 76 -11.83 -3.67 -3.62
N MET A 77 -12.99 -3.24 -4.10
CA MET A 77 -13.50 -3.50 -5.45
C MET A 77 -13.60 -2.19 -6.23
N GLY A 78 -13.34 -2.25 -7.54
CA GLY A 78 -13.45 -1.08 -8.42
C GLY A 78 -12.10 -0.47 -8.77
N THR A 79 -12.08 0.24 -9.90
CA THR A 79 -10.89 0.93 -10.42
C THR A 79 -10.58 2.19 -9.62
N ASP A 80 -11.61 2.82 -9.05
CA ASP A 80 -11.53 3.95 -8.13
C ASP A 80 -10.75 3.60 -6.86
N ASN A 81 -11.05 2.47 -6.21
CA ASN A 81 -10.26 2.07 -5.04
C ASN A 81 -8.81 1.71 -5.41
N ILE A 82 -8.59 1.10 -6.57
CA ILE A 82 -7.24 0.80 -7.05
C ILE A 82 -6.45 2.09 -7.28
N ASP A 83 -7.06 3.10 -7.89
CA ASP A 83 -6.42 4.38 -8.15
C ASP A 83 -5.96 5.05 -6.86
N ILE A 84 -6.82 5.09 -5.83
CA ILE A 84 -6.47 5.59 -4.50
C ILE A 84 -5.24 4.85 -3.94
N VAL A 85 -5.26 3.51 -3.96
CA VAL A 85 -4.17 2.71 -3.40
C VAL A 85 -2.87 2.94 -4.16
N ILE A 86 -2.90 2.92 -5.50
CA ILE A 86 -1.68 3.08 -6.31
C ILE A 86 -1.08 4.48 -6.14
N ASN A 87 -1.90 5.54 -6.12
CA ASN A 87 -1.42 6.91 -5.92
C ASN A 87 -0.77 7.07 -4.53
N GLU A 88 -1.36 6.53 -3.47
CA GLU A 88 -0.76 6.62 -2.14
C GLU A 88 0.47 5.74 -1.96
N LEU A 89 0.52 4.56 -2.62
CA LEU A 89 1.73 3.72 -2.66
C LEU A 89 2.90 4.44 -3.35
N ASP A 90 2.65 5.11 -4.48
CA ASP A 90 3.66 5.91 -5.16
C ASP A 90 4.12 7.07 -4.27
N ALA A 91 3.18 7.81 -3.66
CA ALA A 91 3.48 8.91 -2.76
C ALA A 91 4.38 8.48 -1.59
N LEU A 92 4.12 7.30 -1.00
CA LEU A 92 4.92 6.76 0.11
C LEU A 92 6.40 6.61 -0.27
N VAL A 93 6.70 6.16 -1.48
CA VAL A 93 8.08 5.91 -1.90
C VAL A 93 8.73 7.09 -2.63
N ASN A 94 7.94 7.94 -3.29
CA ASN A 94 8.45 8.99 -4.19
C ASN A 94 8.22 10.42 -3.71
N ILE A 95 7.48 10.63 -2.61
CA ILE A 95 7.28 11.96 -2.02
C ILE A 95 7.85 11.98 -0.60
N ASP A 96 8.60 13.03 -0.26
CA ASP A 96 8.87 13.36 1.13
C ASP A 96 7.59 13.95 1.73
N LEU A 97 6.85 13.16 2.50
CA LEU A 97 5.54 13.55 3.06
C LEU A 97 5.64 14.76 4.01
N LYS A 98 6.80 14.97 4.66
CA LYS A 98 7.00 16.10 5.57
C LYS A 98 7.28 17.39 4.80
N GLN A 99 8.13 17.30 3.78
CA GLN A 99 8.49 18.45 2.94
C GLN A 99 7.52 18.70 1.79
N ARG A 100 6.64 17.74 1.50
CA ARG A 100 5.72 17.72 0.36
C ARG A 100 6.42 17.96 -0.98
N LYS A 101 7.58 17.31 -1.13
CA LYS A 101 8.41 17.40 -2.34
C LYS A 101 8.59 16.03 -2.95
N ILE A 102 8.51 15.98 -4.27
CA ILE A 102 8.90 14.80 -5.04
C ILE A 102 10.40 14.58 -4.83
N LYS A 103 10.78 13.34 -4.53
CA LYS A 103 12.18 12.93 -4.34
C LYS A 103 12.92 12.97 -5.69
N GLU A 104 14.20 13.33 -5.65
CA GLU A 104 15.02 13.40 -6.88
C GLU A 104 15.29 12.01 -7.48
N THR A 105 15.51 11.02 -6.61
CA THR A 105 15.65 9.62 -7.00
C THR A 105 14.33 8.91 -6.74
N LEU A 106 13.72 8.42 -7.82
CA LEU A 106 12.47 7.68 -7.75
C LEU A 106 12.72 6.19 -7.48
N THR A 107 11.82 5.59 -6.73
CA THR A 107 11.82 4.16 -6.39
C THR A 107 10.70 3.48 -7.14
N SER A 108 11.01 2.36 -7.80
CA SER A 108 10.00 1.50 -8.42
C SER A 108 9.48 0.48 -7.42
N LEU A 109 8.17 0.28 -7.42
CA LEU A 109 7.50 -0.77 -6.67
C LEU A 109 7.25 -1.99 -7.57
N ASN A 110 7.39 -3.18 -7.01
CA ASN A 110 6.99 -4.43 -7.65
C ASN A 110 5.61 -4.84 -7.12
N ILE A 111 4.59 -4.75 -7.95
CA ILE A 111 3.19 -4.91 -7.55
C ILE A 111 2.55 -6.07 -8.29
N ILE A 112 1.98 -7.03 -7.57
CA ILE A 112 1.24 -8.16 -8.13
C ILE A 112 -0.17 -8.18 -7.53
N ARG A 113 -1.20 -8.19 -8.37
CA ARG A 113 -2.59 -8.34 -7.93
C ARG A 113 -3.02 -9.82 -7.93
N ILE A 114 -3.51 -10.29 -6.79
CA ILE A 114 -4.09 -11.62 -6.61
C ILE A 114 -5.60 -11.48 -6.42
N GLY A 115 -6.31 -11.52 -7.54
CA GLY A 115 -7.75 -11.33 -7.63
C GLY A 115 -8.54 -12.61 -7.88
N THR A 116 -9.85 -12.44 -8.04
CA THR A 116 -10.76 -13.44 -8.59
C THR A 116 -11.37 -12.86 -9.85
N CYS A 117 -11.65 -13.71 -10.84
CA CYS A 117 -12.35 -13.33 -12.07
C CYS A 117 -13.32 -14.44 -12.48
N GLY A 118 -14.34 -14.08 -13.27
CA GLY A 118 -15.12 -15.06 -14.01
C GLY A 118 -14.34 -15.52 -15.25
N GLY A 119 -14.35 -16.81 -15.53
CA GLY A 119 -13.85 -17.37 -16.77
C GLY A 119 -15.02 -17.64 -17.72
N LEU A 120 -15.04 -16.96 -18.86
CA LEU A 120 -15.88 -17.35 -19.99
C LEU A 120 -14.97 -18.15 -20.92
N GLN A 121 -15.31 -19.43 -21.12
CA GLN A 121 -14.62 -20.35 -22.03
C GLN A 121 -15.45 -20.53 -23.30
#